data_AF-A0A1Y1IP68-F1
#
_entry.id   AF-A0A1Y1IP68-F1
#
_cell.length_a   1.000
_cell.length_b   1.000
_cell.length_c   1.000
_cell.angle_alpha   90.00
_cell.angle_beta   90.00
_cell.angle_gamma   90.00
#
_symmetry.space_group_name_H-M   'P 1'
#
loop_
_entity.id
_entity.type
_entity.pdbx_description
1 polymer ?
#
loop_
_entity_poly.entity_id
_entity_poly.type
_entity_poly.pdbx_seq_one_letter_code
_entity_poly.pdbx_strand_id
1 'polypeptide(L)'
;MEDYDLLENQDGREVGTNETVYKEWKRKLYGWRRDHPLPEYASLLDKMTQYFERHAFAPNNELEVRLGKVLERPRRFEPGVSANMFYKIVEGLRSFQSWENEAVTRHTDYICGEKRLRMYEDPGMPAKLVAKRSLVSLDVTALGSPFDFRFSIAKEKNLEATQQDIASITANAKHVRHKERMTFAYKVWLFDLTIVRTQGGVPLAPSDDCFEDTSEERNGGRVYEVEIELSNLASKVKKNSFNAMRLADSTILKFFDLMNFVEERKRTREELEVLRLKVMRWNGRLKKVKHEQATSTKAQTMGMECNPDAQPDLT
;
A
#
# COMPACT_ATOMS: atom_id res chain seq x y z
N MET A 1 1.46 10.57 -7.34
CA MET A 1 2.73 10.47 -6.62
C MET A 1 3.51 11.73 -6.94
N GLU A 2 3.76 12.60 -5.96
CA GLU A 2 4.49 13.86 -6.24
C GLU A 2 5.96 13.58 -6.60
N ASP A 3 6.42 14.19 -7.68
CA ASP A 3 7.79 14.08 -8.17
C ASP A 3 8.71 15.05 -7.42
N TYR A 4 9.51 14.53 -6.49
CA TYR A 4 10.74 15.19 -6.10
C TYR A 4 11.86 14.62 -6.97
N ASP A 5 12.25 15.35 -8.01
CA ASP A 5 13.40 14.96 -8.81
C ASP A 5 14.67 15.06 -7.98
N LEU A 6 15.14 13.90 -7.51
CA LEU A 6 16.41 13.76 -6.79
C LEU A 6 17.61 13.98 -7.73
N LEU A 7 17.37 14.00 -9.05
CA LEU A 7 18.42 13.93 -10.07
C LEU A 7 18.79 15.28 -10.71
N GLU A 8 18.04 16.36 -10.49
CA GLU A 8 18.24 17.63 -11.24
C GLU A 8 19.16 18.68 -10.58
N ASN A 9 19.86 18.36 -9.49
CA ASN A 9 20.91 19.25 -8.97
C ASN A 9 22.28 18.99 -9.63
N GLN A 10 22.33 18.83 -10.95
CA GLN A 10 23.59 18.81 -11.70
C GLN A 10 24.07 20.22 -12.11
N ASP A 11 23.18 21.22 -12.10
CA ASP A 11 23.45 22.54 -12.68
C ASP A 11 23.91 23.63 -11.69
N GLY A 12 24.20 23.28 -10.44
CA GLY A 12 24.78 24.23 -9.47
C GLY A 12 23.92 25.47 -9.18
N ARG A 13 22.63 25.46 -9.52
CA ARG A 13 21.71 26.55 -9.12
C ARG A 13 21.52 26.50 -7.62
N GLU A 14 21.65 27.66 -6.96
CA GLU A 14 21.29 27.84 -5.56
C GLU A 14 19.81 27.48 -5.38
N VAL A 15 19.57 26.24 -4.95
CA VAL A 15 18.25 25.83 -4.51
C VAL A 15 17.95 26.63 -3.26
N GLY A 16 16.82 27.35 -3.28
CA GLY A 16 16.40 28.26 -2.22
C GLY A 16 16.65 27.66 -0.84
N THR A 17 17.12 28.49 0.08
CA THR A 17 17.46 28.14 1.46
C THR A 17 16.46 27.16 2.07
N ASN A 18 16.90 26.30 3.01
CA ASN A 18 16.03 25.38 3.76
C ASN A 18 14.70 26.04 4.19
N GLU A 19 14.73 27.34 4.49
CA GLU A 19 13.58 28.13 4.88
C GLU A 19 12.52 28.33 3.77
N THR A 20 12.92 28.46 2.50
CA THR A 20 12.00 28.65 1.36
C THR A 20 11.27 27.36 1.00
N VAL A 21 12.01 26.25 0.95
CA VAL A 21 11.44 24.90 0.75
C VAL A 21 10.52 24.56 1.92
N TYR A 22 10.96 24.82 3.16
CA TYR A 22 10.15 24.62 4.36
C TYR A 22 8.87 25.47 4.38
N LYS A 23 8.90 26.73 3.93
CA LYS A 23 7.71 27.60 3.83
C LYS A 23 6.71 27.10 2.80
N GLU A 24 7.17 26.68 1.63
CA GLU A 24 6.30 26.15 0.59
C GLU A 24 5.69 24.80 0.98
N TRP A 25 6.48 23.98 1.69
CA TRP A 25 6.10 22.69 2.23
C TRP A 25 5.07 22.83 3.38
N LYS A 26 5.29 23.80 4.29
CA LYS A 26 4.31 24.19 5.32
C LYS A 26 2.99 24.60 4.68
N ARG A 27 3.02 25.38 3.59
CA ARG A 27 1.80 25.73 2.83
C ARG A 27 1.06 24.49 2.29
N LYS A 28 1.77 23.49 1.76
CA LYS A 28 1.16 22.25 1.23
C LYS A 28 0.55 21.38 2.34
N LEU A 29 1.24 21.21 3.47
CA LEU A 29 0.74 20.42 4.60
C LEU A 29 -0.38 21.08 5.39
N TYR A 30 -0.36 22.40 5.53
CA TYR A 30 -1.49 23.13 6.12
C TYR A 30 -2.72 23.14 5.19
N GLY A 31 -2.55 22.82 3.90
CA GLY A 31 -3.66 22.50 3.01
C GLY A 31 -4.23 21.09 3.22
N TRP A 32 -3.45 20.16 3.79
CA TRP A 32 -3.78 18.74 3.90
C TRP A 32 -4.65 18.41 5.12
N ARG A 33 -4.46 19.10 6.26
CA ARG A 33 -5.46 19.28 7.34
C ARG A 33 -5.20 20.62 8.02
N ARG A 34 -6.11 21.59 7.88
CA ARG A 34 -6.02 22.88 8.60
C ARG A 34 -6.07 22.73 10.12
N ASP A 35 -6.52 21.57 10.61
CA ASP A 35 -6.95 21.42 12.00
C ASP A 35 -6.03 20.48 12.82
N HIS A 36 -5.20 19.65 12.16
CA HIS A 36 -4.31 18.69 12.81
C HIS A 36 -3.03 18.45 11.98
N PRO A 37 -2.09 19.42 11.92
CA PRO A 37 -0.74 19.11 11.45
C PRO A 37 -0.19 17.99 12.35
N LEU A 38 0.55 17.03 11.81
CA LEU A 38 1.37 16.13 12.66
C LEU A 38 2.23 17.04 13.54
N PRO A 39 1.95 17.14 14.86
CA PRO A 39 2.66 18.09 15.71
C PRO A 39 4.16 17.77 15.80
N GLU A 40 4.53 16.59 15.30
CA GLU A 40 5.84 15.98 15.37
C GLU A 40 6.50 15.80 14.00
N TYR A 41 5.92 16.29 12.88
CA TYR A 41 6.54 16.06 11.56
C TYR A 41 7.99 16.56 11.53
N ALA A 42 8.26 17.77 12.01
CA ALA A 42 9.62 18.33 12.00
C ALA A 42 10.58 17.44 12.81
N SER A 43 10.16 17.01 14.00
CA SER A 43 10.94 16.11 14.86
C SER A 43 11.17 14.74 14.20
N LEU A 44 10.15 14.19 13.54
CA LEU A 44 10.24 12.95 12.78
C LEU A 44 11.20 13.10 11.59
N LEU A 45 11.07 14.18 10.81
CA LEU A 45 11.95 14.47 9.68
C LEU A 45 13.40 14.61 10.14
N ASP A 46 13.66 15.35 11.22
CA ASP A 46 14.99 15.51 11.80
C ASP A 46 15.57 14.15 12.22
N LYS A 47 14.75 13.33 12.89
CA LYS A 47 15.17 12.01 13.37
C LYS A 47 15.43 11.04 12.21
N MET A 48 14.56 11.00 11.21
CA MET A 48 14.76 10.20 10.01
C MET A 48 16.00 10.69 9.25
N THR A 49 16.19 11.99 9.07
CA THR A 49 17.38 12.59 8.43
C THR A 49 18.66 12.09 9.10
N GLN A 50 18.73 12.10 10.44
CA GLN A 50 19.89 11.56 11.16
C GLN A 50 20.13 10.08 10.87
N TYR A 51 19.08 9.25 10.76
CA TYR A 51 19.23 7.84 10.40
C TYR A 51 19.68 7.67 8.94
N PHE A 52 19.16 8.48 8.03
CA PHE A 52 19.58 8.49 6.62
C PHE A 52 21.06 8.83 6.48
N GLU A 53 21.54 9.91 7.13
CA GLU A 53 22.94 10.33 7.10
C GLU A 53 23.90 9.24 7.61
N ARG A 54 23.50 8.57 8.70
CA ARG A 54 24.32 7.54 9.36
C ARG A 54 24.33 6.23 8.60
N HIS A 55 23.20 5.80 8.03
CA HIS A 55 23.04 4.41 7.59
C HIS A 55 22.59 4.22 6.14
N ALA A 56 21.78 5.11 5.57
CA ALA A 56 21.10 4.82 4.30
C ALA A 56 22.05 4.69 3.08
N PHE A 57 23.22 5.32 3.15
CA PHE A 57 24.21 5.29 2.07
C PHE A 57 25.26 4.18 2.21
N ALA A 58 25.21 3.37 3.27
CA ALA A 58 26.15 2.27 3.42
C ALA A 58 25.75 1.09 2.51
N PRO A 59 26.73 0.37 1.92
CA PRO A 59 26.42 -0.78 1.07
C PRO A 59 25.71 -1.87 1.86
N ASN A 60 24.80 -2.58 1.21
CA ASN A 60 24.01 -3.66 1.79
C ASN A 60 23.07 -3.23 2.92
N ASN A 61 22.88 -1.93 3.13
CA ASN A 61 21.81 -1.46 3.98
C ASN A 61 20.53 -1.36 3.17
N GLU A 62 19.47 -1.92 3.73
CA GLU A 62 18.10 -1.84 3.25
C GLU A 62 17.34 -0.89 4.19
N LEU A 63 16.58 0.00 3.59
CA LEU A 63 15.68 0.90 4.30
C LEU A 63 14.27 0.57 3.88
N GLU A 64 13.41 0.35 4.88
CA GLU A 64 12.02 -0.06 4.70
C GLU A 64 11.10 0.82 5.57
N VAL A 65 9.92 1.16 5.05
CA VAL A 65 8.79 1.66 5.83
C VAL A 65 7.66 0.66 5.71
N ARG A 66 7.16 0.19 6.83
CA ARG A 66 6.06 -0.77 6.91
C ARG A 66 4.82 -0.11 7.47
N LEU A 67 3.68 -0.34 6.83
CA LEU A 67 2.37 0.05 7.37
C LEU A 67 1.88 -1.02 8.35
N GLY A 68 1.25 -0.58 9.44
CA GLY A 68 0.80 -1.46 10.51
C GLY A 68 0.10 -0.74 11.64
N LYS A 69 0.15 -1.33 12.83
CA LYS A 69 -0.36 -0.76 14.07
C LYS A 69 0.65 -0.86 15.20
N VAL A 70 0.79 0.21 15.97
CA VAL A 70 1.53 0.20 17.24
C VAL A 70 0.53 -0.11 18.35
N LEU A 71 0.59 -1.32 18.88
CA LEU A 71 -0.12 -1.67 20.09
C LEU A 71 0.65 -1.10 21.28
N GLU A 72 -0.04 -0.56 22.29
CA GLU A 72 0.61 0.06 23.46
C GLU A 72 0.81 -0.91 24.63
N ARG A 73 0.16 -2.08 24.63
CA ARG A 73 0.15 -3.01 25.77
C ARG A 73 0.26 -4.49 25.33
N PRO A 74 1.47 -5.06 25.22
CA PRO A 74 2.78 -4.41 25.31
C PRO A 74 3.07 -3.54 24.07
N ARG A 75 3.98 -2.57 24.20
CA ARG A 75 4.38 -1.73 23.07
C ARG A 75 5.02 -2.57 21.96
N ARG A 76 4.30 -2.82 20.87
CA ARG A 76 4.79 -3.58 19.71
C ARG A 76 4.16 -3.09 18.43
N PHE A 77 4.94 -3.08 17.35
CA PHE A 77 4.41 -2.86 16.02
C PHE A 77 4.00 -4.19 15.39
N GLU A 78 2.77 -4.25 14.90
CA GLU A 78 2.24 -5.35 14.11
C GLU A 78 2.18 -4.91 12.63
N PRO A 79 2.98 -5.51 11.74
CA PRO A 79 2.92 -5.20 10.32
C PRO A 79 1.62 -5.75 9.73
N GLY A 80 1.02 -4.98 8.85
CA GLY A 80 -0.15 -5.41 8.09
C GLY A 80 -1.30 -4.41 8.13
N VAL A 81 -2.14 -4.48 7.09
CA VAL A 81 -3.34 -3.66 6.92
C VAL A 81 -4.55 -4.57 6.68
N SER A 82 -5.77 -4.04 6.77
CA SER A 82 -6.95 -4.83 6.41
C SER A 82 -6.99 -5.10 4.89
N ALA A 83 -7.64 -6.18 4.48
CA ALA A 83 -7.72 -6.58 3.08
C ALA A 83 -8.31 -5.46 2.20
N ASN A 84 -9.39 -4.81 2.65
CA ASN A 84 -10.01 -3.69 1.95
C ASN A 84 -9.01 -2.56 1.68
N MET A 85 -8.28 -2.15 2.72
CA MET A 85 -7.29 -1.09 2.62
C MET A 85 -6.12 -1.47 1.71
N PHE A 86 -5.66 -2.72 1.78
CA PHE A 86 -4.64 -3.26 0.89
C PHE A 86 -5.06 -3.12 -0.58
N TYR A 87 -6.27 -3.55 -0.93
CA TYR A 87 -6.75 -3.47 -2.31
C TYR A 87 -6.98 -2.03 -2.78
N LYS A 88 -7.42 -1.11 -1.91
CA LYS A 88 -7.46 0.32 -2.23
C LYS A 88 -6.07 0.87 -2.57
N ILE A 89 -5.03 0.48 -1.83
CA ILE A 89 -3.66 0.87 -2.14
C ILE A 89 -3.22 0.27 -3.47
N VAL A 90 -3.51 -1.00 -3.75
CA VAL A 90 -3.22 -1.64 -5.05
C VAL A 90 -3.87 -0.86 -6.20
N GLU A 91 -5.14 -0.49 -6.08
CA GLU A 91 -5.86 0.31 -7.09
C GLU A 91 -5.23 1.70 -7.26
N GLY A 92 -4.90 2.36 -6.15
CA GLY A 92 -4.22 3.66 -6.15
C GLY A 92 -2.88 3.61 -6.87
N LEU A 93 -2.05 2.60 -6.60
CA LEU A 93 -0.77 2.42 -7.28
C LEU A 93 -0.94 2.09 -8.76
N ARG A 94 -1.88 1.20 -9.13
CA ARG A 94 -2.18 0.88 -10.54
C ARG A 94 -2.73 2.06 -11.35
N SER A 95 -3.27 3.08 -10.68
CA SER A 95 -3.73 4.29 -11.38
C SER A 95 -2.58 5.17 -11.88
N PHE A 96 -1.36 4.99 -11.35
CA PHE A 96 -0.17 5.69 -11.80
C PHE A 96 0.44 4.98 -13.01
N GLN A 97 0.67 5.72 -14.11
CA GLN A 97 1.07 5.14 -15.41
C GLN A 97 2.58 5.18 -15.66
N SER A 98 3.36 5.80 -14.78
CA SER A 98 4.79 6.06 -15.01
C SER A 98 5.69 5.17 -14.15
N TRP A 99 5.22 3.97 -13.80
CA TRP A 99 6.08 2.96 -13.18
C TRP A 99 7.22 2.56 -14.12
N GLU A 100 8.43 2.45 -13.60
CA GLU A 100 9.57 1.96 -14.36
C GLU A 100 9.53 0.44 -14.52
N ASN A 101 8.95 -0.24 -13.53
CA ASN A 101 8.74 -1.68 -13.54
C ASN A 101 7.59 -2.09 -12.62
N GLU A 102 6.87 -3.13 -13.02
CA GLU A 102 5.86 -3.82 -12.22
C GLU A 102 6.17 -5.32 -12.24
N ALA A 103 6.27 -5.93 -11.08
CA ALA A 103 6.59 -7.36 -10.97
C ALA A 103 5.65 -8.06 -9.99
N VAL A 104 5.26 -9.28 -10.33
CA VAL A 104 4.60 -10.20 -9.40
C VAL A 104 5.54 -11.35 -9.15
N THR A 105 5.78 -11.68 -7.89
CA THR A 105 6.65 -12.80 -7.50
C THR A 105 5.95 -13.67 -6.48
N ARG A 106 6.21 -14.98 -6.56
CA ARG A 106 5.72 -15.96 -5.60
C ARG A 106 6.90 -16.75 -5.04
N HIS A 107 6.98 -16.81 -3.73
CA HIS A 107 8.08 -17.48 -3.05
C HIS A 107 7.71 -17.90 -1.63
N THR A 108 8.45 -18.88 -1.12
CA THR A 108 8.40 -19.28 0.29
C THR A 108 9.68 -18.84 0.99
N ASP A 109 9.52 -18.07 2.06
CA ASP A 109 10.59 -17.68 2.97
C ASP A 109 10.65 -18.67 4.16
N TYR A 110 11.79 -19.34 4.33
CA TYR A 110 12.13 -20.17 5.49
C TYR A 110 13.05 -19.37 6.42
N ILE A 111 12.62 -19.17 7.66
CA ILE A 111 13.34 -18.33 8.63
C ILE A 111 13.93 -19.21 9.73
N CYS A 112 15.26 -19.15 9.87
CA CYS A 112 16.02 -19.86 10.89
C CYS A 112 17.07 -18.93 11.50
N GLY A 113 16.78 -18.39 12.69
CA GLY A 113 17.63 -17.38 13.34
C GLY A 113 17.71 -16.09 12.49
N GLU A 114 18.93 -15.63 12.21
CA GLU A 114 19.18 -14.45 11.36
C GLU A 114 19.18 -14.77 9.86
N LYS A 115 19.13 -16.06 9.49
CA LYS A 115 19.12 -16.50 8.10
C LYS A 115 17.68 -16.63 7.59
N ARG A 116 17.45 -16.08 6.40
CA ARG A 116 16.23 -16.23 5.60
C ARG A 116 16.60 -16.88 4.28
N LEU A 117 16.08 -18.08 4.03
CA LEU A 117 16.16 -18.75 2.75
C LEU A 117 14.88 -18.51 1.97
N ARG A 118 15.00 -17.93 0.78
CA ARG A 118 13.89 -17.71 -0.16
C ARG A 118 13.93 -18.71 -1.30
N MET A 119 12.84 -19.46 -1.45
CA MET A 119 12.63 -20.40 -2.54
C MET A 119 11.53 -19.85 -3.46
N TYR A 120 11.86 -19.54 -4.71
CA TYR A 120 10.90 -19.06 -5.69
C TYR A 120 10.05 -20.21 -6.23
N GLU A 121 8.79 -19.93 -6.52
CA GLU A 121 7.91 -20.90 -7.19
C GLU A 121 8.19 -20.99 -8.69
N ASP A 122 8.69 -19.90 -9.28
CA ASP A 122 9.01 -19.83 -10.70
C ASP A 122 10.21 -20.74 -11.06
N PRO A 123 10.06 -21.66 -12.03
CA PRO A 123 11.15 -22.53 -12.46
C PRO A 123 12.37 -21.74 -12.94
N GLY A 124 13.56 -22.17 -12.51
CA GLY A 124 14.84 -21.59 -12.95
C GLY A 124 15.35 -20.41 -12.11
N MET A 125 14.55 -19.90 -11.16
CA MET A 125 15.01 -18.89 -10.22
C MET A 125 15.80 -19.53 -9.07
N PRO A 126 17.08 -19.17 -8.86
CA PRO A 126 17.90 -19.77 -7.80
C PRO A 126 17.39 -19.36 -6.42
N ALA A 127 17.60 -20.25 -5.45
CA ALA A 127 17.34 -19.94 -4.05
C ALA A 127 18.19 -18.75 -3.60
N LYS A 128 17.61 -17.85 -2.79
CA LYS A 128 18.35 -16.71 -2.21
C LYS A 128 18.49 -16.89 -0.72
N LEU A 129 19.71 -16.92 -0.23
CA LEU A 129 20.01 -16.93 1.20
C LEU A 129 20.42 -15.52 1.63
N VAL A 130 19.71 -14.97 2.62
CA VAL A 130 19.96 -13.63 3.14
C VAL A 130 20.17 -13.71 4.65
N ALA A 131 21.17 -12.99 5.15
CA ALA A 131 21.30 -12.70 6.57
C ALA A 131 20.92 -11.25 6.83
N LYS A 132 19.86 -11.02 7.62
CA LYS A 132 19.33 -9.67 7.93
C LYS A 132 19.60 -9.33 9.39
N ARG A 133 20.23 -8.18 9.63
CA ARG A 133 20.46 -7.63 10.97
C ARG A 133 19.90 -6.22 11.08
N SER A 134 18.96 -6.01 11.99
CA SER A 134 18.39 -4.68 12.26
C SER A 134 19.45 -3.71 12.80
N LEU A 135 19.44 -2.47 12.30
CA LEU A 135 20.30 -1.38 12.77
C LEU A 135 19.46 -0.31 13.47
N VAL A 136 18.31 0.01 12.90
CA VAL A 136 17.38 1.05 13.39
C VAL A 136 15.96 0.53 13.23
N SER A 137 15.13 0.79 14.25
CA SER A 137 13.68 0.64 14.19
C SER A 137 13.06 1.84 14.89
N LEU A 138 12.17 2.55 14.19
CA LEU A 138 11.42 3.68 14.70
C LEU A 138 9.94 3.43 14.43
N ASP A 139 9.18 3.25 15.51
CA ASP A 139 7.73 3.09 15.46
C ASP A 139 7.08 4.46 15.63
N VAL A 140 6.21 4.81 14.69
CA VAL A 140 5.54 6.11 14.65
C VAL A 140 4.04 5.89 14.72
N THR A 141 3.43 6.38 15.80
CA THR A 141 1.98 6.41 15.95
C THR A 141 1.44 7.65 15.23
N ALA A 142 0.52 7.47 14.29
CA ALA A 142 -0.04 8.58 13.50
C ALA A 142 -1.48 8.86 13.95
N LEU A 143 -1.66 9.90 14.76
CA LEU A 143 -2.99 10.24 15.28
C LEU A 143 -3.96 10.61 14.15
N GLY A 144 -5.11 9.95 14.11
CA GLY A 144 -6.15 10.22 13.10
C GLY A 144 -5.85 9.67 11.70
N SER A 145 -4.84 8.80 11.59
CA SER A 145 -4.50 8.03 10.39
C SER A 145 -5.10 6.61 10.46
N PRO A 146 -5.42 5.98 9.31
CA PRO A 146 -5.79 4.57 9.27
C PRO A 146 -4.68 3.62 9.73
N PHE A 147 -3.40 4.02 9.65
CA PHE A 147 -2.24 3.20 10.00
C PHE A 147 -1.21 3.95 10.86
N ASP A 148 -0.50 3.19 11.66
CA ASP A 148 0.82 3.57 12.14
C ASP A 148 1.88 3.06 11.14
N PHE A 149 3.13 3.44 11.33
CA PHE A 149 4.20 2.89 10.51
C PHE A 149 5.48 2.65 11.30
N ARG A 150 6.27 1.69 10.81
CA ARG A 150 7.63 1.43 11.27
C ARG A 150 8.61 1.81 10.18
N PHE A 151 9.52 2.71 10.51
CA PHE A 151 10.72 2.96 9.72
C PHE A 151 11.85 2.09 10.24
N SER A 152 12.46 1.28 9.38
CA SER A 152 13.60 0.45 9.74
C SER A 152 14.75 0.58 8.74
N ILE A 153 15.96 0.44 9.27
CA ILE A 153 17.16 0.23 8.47
C ILE A 153 17.80 -1.05 8.97
N ALA A 154 18.08 -1.96 8.04
CA ALA A 154 18.74 -3.23 8.32
C ALA A 154 19.93 -3.43 7.39
N LYS A 155 20.91 -4.21 7.82
CA LYS A 155 21.97 -4.70 6.95
C LYS A 155 21.56 -6.08 6.42
N GLU A 156 21.42 -6.20 5.10
CA GLU A 156 21.12 -7.45 4.41
C GLU A 156 22.35 -7.96 3.65
N LYS A 157 22.91 -9.09 4.07
CA LYS A 157 24.00 -9.75 3.34
C LYS A 157 23.45 -10.91 2.52
N ASN A 158 23.56 -10.82 1.20
CA ASN A 158 23.36 -11.96 0.32
C ASN A 158 24.47 -12.99 0.54
N LEU A 159 24.09 -14.25 0.68
CA LEU A 159 24.96 -15.39 0.83
C LEU A 159 24.68 -16.39 -0.29
N GLU A 160 25.70 -17.10 -0.72
CA GLU A 160 25.53 -18.25 -1.61
C GLU A 160 24.81 -19.37 -0.83
N ALA A 161 23.75 -19.92 -1.41
CA ALA A 161 22.99 -21.00 -0.81
C ALA A 161 23.59 -22.35 -1.24
N THR A 162 24.26 -23.05 -0.33
CA THR A 162 24.69 -24.43 -0.60
C THR A 162 23.52 -25.41 -0.46
N GLN A 163 23.62 -26.59 -1.06
CA GLN A 163 22.60 -27.63 -0.90
C GLN A 163 22.43 -28.05 0.58
N GLN A 164 23.52 -28.02 1.34
CA GLN A 164 23.48 -28.29 2.78
C GLN A 164 22.75 -27.18 3.55
N ASP A 165 22.95 -25.91 3.20
CA ASP A 165 22.21 -24.79 3.80
C ASP A 165 20.71 -24.91 3.50
N ILE A 166 20.35 -25.23 2.25
CA ILE A 166 18.96 -25.40 1.83
C ILE A 166 18.28 -26.49 2.65
N ALA A 167 18.89 -27.68 2.73
CA ALA A 167 18.35 -28.80 3.49
C ALA A 167 18.24 -28.48 4.99
N SER A 168 19.29 -27.90 5.57
CA SER A 168 19.33 -27.58 7.00
C SER A 168 18.32 -26.50 7.39
N ILE A 169 18.24 -25.40 6.65
CA ILE A 169 17.32 -24.29 6.96
C ILE A 169 15.88 -24.72 6.76
N THR A 170 15.58 -25.44 5.69
CA THR A 170 14.22 -25.92 5.41
C THR A 170 13.72 -26.86 6.52
N ALA A 171 14.57 -27.77 7.00
CA ALA A 171 14.23 -28.72 8.07
C ALA A 171 14.09 -28.07 9.45
N ASN A 172 14.82 -26.98 9.72
CA ASN A 172 14.88 -26.33 11.03
C ASN A 172 14.22 -24.94 11.05
N ALA A 173 13.41 -24.61 10.04
CA ALA A 173 12.74 -23.31 9.96
C ALA A 173 11.73 -23.18 11.11
N LYS A 174 11.86 -22.11 11.90
CA LYS A 174 10.89 -21.78 12.96
C LYS A 174 9.62 -21.16 12.40
N HIS A 175 9.76 -20.43 11.30
CA HIS A 175 8.66 -19.79 10.59
C HIS A 175 8.80 -20.06 9.10
N VAL A 176 7.68 -20.45 8.49
CA VAL A 176 7.55 -20.65 7.04
C VAL A 176 6.46 -19.70 6.55
N ARG A 177 6.83 -18.82 5.61
CA ARG A 177 5.96 -17.76 5.10
C ARG A 177 5.84 -17.90 3.59
N HIS A 178 4.65 -18.20 3.09
CA HIS A 178 4.33 -18.19 1.67
C HIS A 178 3.91 -16.77 1.29
N LYS A 179 4.55 -16.21 0.27
CA LYS A 179 4.39 -14.81 -0.12
C LYS A 179 4.03 -14.70 -1.59
N GLU A 180 2.97 -13.95 -1.84
CA GLU A 180 2.62 -13.42 -3.16
C GLU A 180 2.81 -11.91 -3.10
N ARG A 181 3.80 -11.40 -3.84
CA ARG A 181 4.25 -10.00 -3.77
C ARG A 181 4.07 -9.30 -5.10
N MET A 182 3.41 -8.14 -5.07
CA MET A 182 3.36 -7.17 -6.15
C MET A 182 4.34 -6.03 -5.82
N THR A 183 5.27 -5.76 -6.72
CA THR A 183 6.28 -4.70 -6.57
C THR A 183 6.07 -3.66 -7.67
N PHE A 184 5.91 -2.39 -7.27
CA PHE A 184 5.89 -1.25 -8.18
C PHE A 184 7.19 -0.45 -7.99
N ALA A 185 7.97 -0.26 -9.04
CA ALA A 185 9.24 0.45 -8.97
C ALA A 185 9.17 1.84 -9.60
N TYR A 186 9.65 2.84 -8.88
CA TYR A 186 9.76 4.22 -9.37
C TYR A 186 11.03 4.89 -8.85
N LYS A 187 11.98 5.17 -9.77
CA LYS A 187 13.28 5.80 -9.51
C LYS A 187 14.13 4.97 -8.55
N VAL A 188 14.12 5.35 -7.27
CA VAL A 188 14.84 4.66 -6.18
C VAL A 188 13.89 3.91 -5.25
N TRP A 189 12.58 4.06 -5.42
CA TRP A 189 11.57 3.54 -4.50
C TRP A 189 10.93 2.28 -5.05
N LEU A 190 10.73 1.31 -4.17
CA LEU A 190 9.95 0.11 -4.42
C LEU A 190 8.74 0.15 -3.49
N PHE A 191 7.56 -0.13 -4.03
CA PHE A 191 6.34 -0.29 -3.27
C PHE A 191 5.96 -1.76 -3.32
N ASP A 192 6.12 -2.46 -2.20
CA ASP A 192 5.95 -3.89 -2.07
C ASP A 192 4.64 -4.19 -1.33
N LEU A 193 3.72 -4.83 -2.04
CA LEU A 193 2.42 -5.26 -1.53
C LEU A 193 2.40 -6.78 -1.49
N THR A 194 2.46 -7.33 -0.28
CA THR A 194 2.64 -8.76 -0.07
C THR A 194 1.44 -9.37 0.65
N ILE A 195 0.87 -10.42 0.05
CA ILE A 195 -0.06 -11.32 0.72
C ILE A 195 0.75 -12.46 1.32
N VAL A 196 0.71 -12.59 2.64
CA VAL A 196 1.49 -13.57 3.40
C VAL A 196 0.55 -14.63 3.97
N ARG A 197 0.92 -15.90 3.82
CA ARG A 197 0.31 -17.03 4.52
C ARG A 197 1.38 -17.72 5.37
N THR A 198 1.10 -17.87 6.66
CA THR A 198 2.03 -18.54 7.59
C THR A 198 1.52 -19.95 7.88
N GLN A 199 2.38 -20.97 7.72
CA GLN A 199 2.03 -22.33 8.11
C GLN A 199 2.38 -22.52 9.59
N GLY A 200 1.39 -22.85 10.44
CA GLY A 200 1.63 -23.27 11.83
C GLY A 200 1.27 -22.30 12.97
N GLY A 201 0.34 -21.36 12.77
CA GLY A 201 -0.21 -20.59 13.88
C GLY A 201 -1.19 -21.42 14.73
N VAL A 202 -0.87 -21.68 15.99
CA VAL A 202 -1.90 -21.89 17.01
C VAL A 202 -2.75 -20.61 17.01
N PRO A 203 -4.09 -20.68 16.95
CA PRO A 203 -4.96 -19.51 17.08
C PRO A 203 -4.52 -18.70 18.31
N LEU A 204 -3.96 -17.51 18.10
CA LEU A 204 -3.72 -16.59 19.21
C LEU A 204 -5.10 -16.14 19.65
N ALA A 205 -5.46 -16.46 20.89
CA ALA A 205 -6.77 -16.14 21.47
C ALA A 205 -7.18 -14.71 21.11
N PRO A 206 -8.46 -14.50 20.71
CA PRO A 206 -8.92 -13.22 20.20
C PRO A 206 -8.63 -12.12 21.23
N SER A 207 -7.74 -11.19 20.89
CA SER A 207 -7.57 -9.97 21.66
C SER A 207 -8.75 -9.05 21.33
N ASP A 208 -9.55 -8.76 22.35
CA ASP A 208 -10.83 -8.04 22.29
C ASP A 208 -10.70 -6.52 21.98
N ASP A 209 -9.54 -6.06 21.52
CA ASP A 209 -9.26 -4.65 21.30
C ASP A 209 -9.21 -4.31 19.79
N CYS A 210 -10.38 -3.92 19.28
CA CYS A 210 -10.62 -2.87 18.28
C CYS A 210 -9.74 -2.82 17.00
N PHE A 211 -9.80 -3.84 16.14
CA PHE A 211 -9.77 -3.69 14.68
C PHE A 211 -10.39 -4.96 14.07
N GLU A 212 -11.68 -4.92 13.72
CA GLU A 212 -12.49 -6.12 13.41
C GLU A 212 -12.08 -6.94 12.17
N ASP A 213 -11.02 -6.57 11.44
CA ASP A 213 -10.72 -7.09 10.10
C ASP A 213 -9.22 -7.38 9.82
N THR A 214 -8.34 -7.32 10.83
CA THR A 214 -6.89 -7.59 10.68
C THR A 214 -6.42 -8.89 11.32
N SER A 215 -7.26 -9.60 12.07
CA SER A 215 -6.87 -10.89 12.63
C SER A 215 -6.74 -11.96 11.53
N GLU A 216 -5.64 -12.72 11.57
CA GLU A 216 -5.35 -13.81 10.61
C GLU A 216 -6.54 -14.77 10.48
N GLU A 217 -7.31 -14.98 11.55
CA GLU A 217 -8.43 -15.93 11.61
C GLU A 217 -9.61 -15.58 10.69
N ARG A 218 -9.97 -14.30 10.53
CA ARG A 218 -11.07 -13.90 9.61
C ARG A 218 -10.64 -13.80 8.15
N ASN A 219 -9.36 -13.56 7.89
CA ASN A 219 -8.79 -13.46 6.54
C ASN A 219 -8.31 -14.80 5.97
N GLY A 220 -8.68 -15.92 6.58
CA GLY A 220 -8.27 -17.26 6.14
C GLY A 220 -6.76 -17.51 6.29
N GLY A 221 -6.16 -17.00 7.37
CA GLY A 221 -4.73 -17.12 7.68
C GLY A 221 -3.83 -16.19 6.88
N ARG A 222 -4.34 -15.05 6.40
CA ARG A 222 -3.61 -14.11 5.54
C ARG A 222 -3.29 -12.81 6.27
N VAL A 223 -2.06 -12.33 6.10
CA VAL A 223 -1.62 -10.98 6.46
C VAL A 223 -1.33 -10.21 5.18
N TYR A 224 -1.82 -8.96 5.10
CA TYR A 224 -1.62 -8.07 3.96
C TYR A 224 -0.58 -7.01 4.34
N GLU A 225 0.67 -7.19 3.91
CA GLU A 225 1.77 -6.29 4.22
C GLU A 225 1.95 -5.24 3.11
N VAL A 226 2.18 -3.99 3.50
CA VAL A 226 2.52 -2.90 2.59
C VAL A 226 3.83 -2.27 3.05
N GLU A 227 4.83 -2.29 2.17
CA GLU A 227 6.19 -1.85 2.43
C GLU A 227 6.62 -0.81 1.37
N ILE A 228 7.35 0.22 1.79
CA ILE A 228 8.08 1.13 0.90
C ILE A 228 9.56 0.90 1.14
N GLU A 229 10.31 0.52 0.13
CA GLU A 229 11.74 0.23 0.22
C GLU A 229 12.57 1.15 -0.67
N LEU A 230 13.82 1.40 -0.27
CA LEU A 230 14.80 2.12 -1.09
C LEU A 230 15.76 1.14 -1.76
N SER A 231 15.75 1.14 -3.10
CA SER A 231 16.66 0.33 -3.92
C SER A 231 17.98 1.05 -4.18
N ASN A 232 19.08 0.40 -3.77
CA ASN A 232 20.43 0.69 -4.25
C ASN A 232 20.86 2.18 -4.17
N LEU A 233 20.67 2.81 -3.00
CA LEU A 233 21.00 4.22 -2.78
C LEU A 233 22.47 4.56 -3.05
N ALA A 234 23.39 3.70 -2.60
CA ALA A 234 24.83 3.97 -2.65
C ALA A 234 25.36 4.20 -4.08
N SER A 235 24.73 3.61 -5.10
CA SER A 235 25.11 3.81 -6.50
C SER A 235 24.36 4.95 -7.19
N LYS A 236 23.18 5.35 -6.67
CA LYS A 236 22.28 6.31 -7.33
C LYS A 236 22.34 7.72 -6.73
N VAL A 237 22.70 7.88 -5.46
CA VAL A 237 22.60 9.16 -4.73
C VAL A 237 23.90 9.47 -4.00
N LYS A 238 24.46 10.67 -4.23
CA LYS A 238 25.64 11.15 -3.51
C LYS A 238 25.34 11.30 -2.02
N LYS A 239 26.21 10.79 -1.16
CA LYS A 239 26.11 10.95 0.30
C LYS A 239 26.38 12.41 0.70
N ASN A 240 25.35 13.11 1.14
CA ASN A 240 25.44 14.39 1.84
C ASN A 240 24.17 14.63 2.68
N SER A 241 24.22 15.60 3.60
CA SER A 241 23.12 15.91 4.51
C SER A 241 21.85 16.34 3.79
N PHE A 242 21.99 17.13 2.72
CA PHE A 242 20.86 17.59 1.90
C PHE A 242 20.09 16.43 1.26
N ASN A 243 20.79 15.45 0.70
CA ASN A 243 20.18 14.26 0.11
C ASN A 243 19.57 13.35 1.17
N ALA A 244 20.18 13.24 2.35
CA ALA A 244 19.59 12.51 3.47
C ALA A 244 18.23 13.12 3.90
N MET A 245 18.18 14.45 4.03
CA MET A 245 16.95 15.18 4.33
C MET A 245 15.89 15.00 3.24
N ARG A 246 16.26 15.12 1.95
CA ARG A 246 15.32 14.92 0.84
C ARG A 246 14.77 13.51 0.78
N LEU A 247 15.60 12.50 1.08
CA LEU A 247 15.13 11.12 1.13
C LEU A 247 14.17 10.90 2.30
N ALA A 248 14.48 11.45 3.48
CA ALA A 248 13.60 11.39 4.64
C ALA A 248 12.24 12.05 4.37
N ASP A 249 12.23 13.28 3.83
CA ASP A 249 10.99 13.97 3.44
C ASP A 249 10.22 13.17 2.38
N SER A 250 10.91 12.73 1.32
CA SER A 250 10.29 11.92 0.29
C SER A 250 9.72 10.59 0.82
N THR A 251 10.32 9.97 1.84
CA THR A 251 9.75 8.78 2.48
C THR A 251 8.42 9.11 3.13
N ILE A 252 8.37 10.20 3.90
CA ILE A 252 7.15 10.59 4.63
C ILE A 252 6.04 11.00 3.65
N LEU A 253 6.38 11.72 2.57
CA LEU A 253 5.42 12.07 1.52
C LEU A 253 4.82 10.84 0.84
N LYS A 254 5.64 9.81 0.55
CA LYS A 254 5.16 8.55 -0.03
C LYS A 254 4.24 7.80 0.93
N PHE A 255 4.53 7.82 2.22
CA PHE A 255 3.61 7.30 3.23
C PHE A 255 2.26 8.05 3.19
N PHE A 256 2.27 9.39 3.09
CA PHE A 256 1.03 10.16 2.93
C PHE A 256 0.28 9.83 1.64
N ASP A 257 0.98 9.62 0.52
CA ASP A 257 0.36 9.18 -0.73
C ASP A 257 -0.38 7.85 -0.55
N LEU A 258 0.21 6.87 0.14
CA LEU A 258 -0.46 5.60 0.42
C LEU A 258 -1.69 5.77 1.30
N MET A 259 -1.62 6.62 2.32
CA MET A 259 -2.77 6.90 3.18
C MET A 259 -3.91 7.59 2.42
N ASN A 260 -3.59 8.49 1.50
CA ASN A 260 -4.58 9.17 0.66
C ASN A 260 -5.38 8.21 -0.24
N PHE A 261 -4.85 7.04 -0.58
CA PHE A 261 -5.60 6.02 -1.31
C PHE A 261 -6.69 5.36 -0.46
N VAL A 262 -6.51 5.36 0.86
CA VAL A 262 -7.37 4.63 1.79
C VAL A 262 -8.37 5.54 2.48
N GLU A 263 -7.95 6.76 2.81
CA GLU A 263 -8.83 7.76 3.39
C GLU A 263 -9.96 8.09 2.41
N GLU A 264 -11.19 7.88 2.86
CA GLU A 264 -12.34 8.34 2.10
C GLU A 264 -12.28 9.86 2.06
N ARG A 265 -12.07 10.42 0.86
CA ARG A 265 -12.31 11.85 0.66
C ARG A 265 -13.73 12.12 1.13
N LYS A 266 -13.88 12.92 2.19
CA LYS A 266 -15.15 13.56 2.51
C LYS A 266 -15.52 14.36 1.27
N ARG A 267 -16.45 13.81 0.48
CA ARG A 267 -16.95 14.48 -0.72
C ARG A 267 -17.45 15.84 -0.29
N THR A 268 -17.05 16.86 -1.01
CA THR A 268 -17.54 18.21 -0.77
C THR A 268 -19.07 18.21 -0.89
N ARG A 269 -19.74 19.16 -0.23
CA ARG A 269 -21.19 19.33 -0.37
C ARG A 269 -21.60 19.42 -1.84
N GLU A 270 -20.78 20.09 -2.65
CA GLU A 270 -20.93 20.23 -4.10
C GLU A 270 -20.82 18.90 -4.83
N GLU A 271 -19.82 18.06 -4.52
CA GLU A 271 -19.69 16.71 -5.10
C GLU A 271 -20.85 15.80 -4.71
N LEU A 272 -21.31 15.88 -3.45
CA LEU A 272 -22.49 15.16 -2.97
C LEU A 272 -23.76 15.63 -3.69
N GLU A 273 -23.89 16.92 -3.97
CA GLU A 273 -25.02 17.51 -4.68
C GLU A 273 -25.03 17.11 -6.16
N VAL A 274 -23.87 17.08 -6.83
CA VAL A 274 -23.71 16.54 -8.19
C VAL A 274 -24.11 15.06 -8.25
N LEU A 275 -23.69 14.25 -7.29
CA LEU A 275 -24.08 12.84 -7.20
C LEU A 275 -25.58 12.67 -6.97
N ARG A 276 -26.16 13.47 -6.08
CA ARG A 276 -27.60 13.48 -5.82
C ARG A 276 -28.39 13.80 -7.09
N LEU A 277 -27.95 14.79 -7.86
CA LEU A 277 -28.56 15.15 -9.16
C LEU A 277 -28.44 14.03 -10.19
N LYS A 278 -27.29 13.34 -10.26
CA LYS A 278 -27.10 12.18 -11.16
C LYS A 278 -28.04 11.02 -10.81
N VAL A 279 -28.19 10.70 -9.52
CA VAL A 279 -29.11 9.65 -9.04
C VAL A 279 -30.57 10.02 -9.35
N MET A 280 -30.97 11.28 -9.13
CA MET A 280 -32.33 11.73 -9.49
C MET A 280 -32.61 11.61 -11.00
N ARG A 281 -31.66 12.00 -11.87
CA ARG A 281 -31.79 11.85 -13.33
C ARG A 281 -31.92 10.39 -13.74
N TRP A 282 -31.14 9.49 -13.15
CA TRP A 282 -31.21 8.05 -13.41
C TRP A 282 -32.58 7.48 -13.04
N ASN A 283 -33.08 7.80 -11.84
CA ASN A 283 -34.39 7.36 -11.38
C ASN A 283 -35.53 7.94 -12.21
N GLY A 284 -35.40 9.18 -12.69
CA GLY A 284 -36.33 9.79 -13.65
C GLY A 284 -36.40 9.02 -14.97
N ARG A 285 -35.25 8.60 -15.53
CA ARG A 285 -35.19 7.78 -16.75
C ARG A 285 -35.85 6.41 -16.55
N LEU A 286 -35.59 5.75 -15.41
CA LEU A 286 -36.22 4.47 -15.09
C LEU A 286 -37.74 4.57 -15.00
N LYS A 287 -38.28 5.65 -14.42
CA LYS A 287 -39.73 5.90 -14.38
C LYS A 287 -40.32 6.10 -15.77
N LYS A 288 -39.63 6.83 -16.65
CA LYS A 288 -40.07 7.05 -18.03
C LYS A 288 -40.13 5.75 -18.83
N VAL A 289 -39.10 4.90 -18.74
CA VAL A 289 -39.07 3.59 -19.39
C VAL A 289 -40.21 2.69 -18.90
N LYS A 290 -40.47 2.65 -17.59
CA LYS A 290 -41.60 1.87 -17.04
C LYS A 290 -42.95 2.39 -17.51
N HIS A 291 -43.10 3.71 -17.67
CA HIS A 291 -44.34 4.30 -18.17
C HIS A 291 -44.57 3.98 -19.65
N GLU A 292 -43.53 4.10 -20.48
CA GLU A 292 -43.57 3.77 -21.92
C GLU A 292 -43.87 2.28 -22.14
N GLN A 293 -43.28 1.39 -21.34
CA GLN A 293 -43.59 -0.04 -21.36
C GLN A 293 -45.06 -0.30 -20.97
N ALA A 294 -45.58 0.33 -19.91
CA ALA A 294 -46.97 0.17 -19.49
C ALA A 294 -47.98 0.67 -20.56
N THR A 295 -47.66 1.77 -21.26
CA THR A 295 -48.49 2.26 -22.36
C THR A 295 -48.43 1.36 -23.60
N SER A 296 -47.27 0.76 -23.90
CA SER A 296 -47.13 -0.20 -24.99
C SER A 296 -47.92 -1.48 -24.73
N THR A 297 -47.91 -1.99 -23.49
CA THR A 297 -48.68 -3.19 -23.13
C THR A 297 -50.19 -2.93 -23.23
N LYS A 298 -50.68 -1.77 -22.77
CA LYS A 298 -52.10 -1.39 -22.93
C LYS A 298 -52.52 -1.27 -24.40
N ALA A 299 -51.66 -0.73 -25.27
CA ALA A 299 -51.95 -0.64 -26.70
C ALA A 299 -52.01 -2.03 -27.36
N GLN A 300 -51.18 -2.99 -26.95
CA GLN A 300 -51.27 -4.37 -27.42
C GLN A 300 -52.51 -5.12 -26.89
N THR A 301 -52.98 -4.80 -25.67
CA THR A 301 -54.19 -5.46 -25.13
C THR A 301 -55.48 -4.93 -25.77
N MET A 302 -55.51 -3.67 -26.21
CA MET A 302 -56.66 -3.08 -26.91
C MET A 302 -56.76 -3.42 -28.41
N GLY A 303 -55.74 -4.05 -28.99
CA GLY A 303 -55.76 -4.54 -30.37
C GLY A 303 -56.33 -5.96 -30.54
N MET A 304 -56.82 -6.57 -29.47
CA MET A 304 -57.27 -7.98 -29.44
C MET A 304 -58.77 -8.16 -29.19
N GLU A 305 -59.57 -7.11 -29.35
CA GLU A 305 -61.03 -7.21 -29.33
C GLU A 305 -61.62 -6.98 -30.72
N CYS A 306 -62.46 -7.95 -31.11
CA CYS A 306 -63.39 -7.97 -32.25
C CYS A 306 -62.84 -8.33 -33.64
N ASN A 307 -62.88 -9.63 -33.94
CA ASN A 307 -63.49 -10.08 -35.19
C ASN A 307 -64.45 -11.25 -34.91
N PRO A 308 -65.75 -10.99 -34.63
CA PRO A 308 -66.75 -12.02 -34.44
C PRO A 308 -67.46 -12.30 -35.78
N ASP A 309 -66.76 -12.88 -36.76
CA ASP A 309 -67.38 -13.44 -37.96
C ASP A 309 -66.51 -14.59 -38.50
N ALA A 310 -66.69 -15.76 -37.92
CA ALA A 310 -66.28 -17.02 -38.51
C ALA A 310 -67.34 -18.07 -38.18
N GLN A 311 -68.30 -18.25 -39.10
CA GLN A 311 -69.25 -19.36 -39.04
C GLN A 311 -68.51 -20.68 -39.29
N PRO A 312 -68.80 -21.75 -38.53
CA PRO A 312 -68.33 -23.08 -38.87
C PRO A 312 -69.22 -23.71 -39.94
N ASP A 313 -68.60 -24.09 -41.06
CA ASP A 313 -69.19 -25.00 -42.05
C ASP A 313 -69.44 -26.37 -41.41
N LEU A 314 -70.67 -26.86 -41.59
CA LEU A 314 -71.11 -28.21 -41.24
C LEU A 314 -70.83 -29.15 -42.41
N THR A 315 -69.97 -30.14 -42.19
CA THR A 315 -70.00 -31.44 -42.89
C THR A 315 -69.58 -32.55 -41.95
#